data_AF-A0A8J3RSP7-F1
#
_entry.id   AF-A0A8J3RSP7-F1
#
_cell.length_a   1.000
_cell.length_b   1.000
_cell.length_c   1.000
_cell.angle_alpha   90.00
_cell.angle_beta   90.00
_cell.angle_gamma   90.00
#
_symmetry.space_group_name_H-M   'P 1'
#
loop_
_entity.id
_entity.type
_entity.pdbx_description
1 polymer ?
#
loop_
_entity_poly.entity_id
_entity_poly.type
_entity_poly.pdbx_seq_one_letter_code
_entity_poly.pdbx_strand_id
1 'polypeptide(L)'
;MACYRQNGVPGAGDPEVEADGSVGVPGIPERIPAAAQTACAPLERRAAAIGKGGGEERYTAAQIEQLRKLARCFREHGVHDWPDPDDEGRFPVNQRLADLGKRAWLPAREACKQYFVGRGMRVVEPGDRNKGD
;
A
#
# COMPACT_ATOMS: atom_id res chain seq x y z
N MET A 1 -4.48 -22.75 -2.48
CA MET A 1 -4.98 -23.04 -3.84
C MET A 1 -6.42 -23.61 -3.91
N ALA A 2 -7.04 -24.01 -2.79
CA ALA A 2 -8.41 -24.53 -2.75
C ALA A 2 -9.52 -23.61 -3.30
N CYS A 3 -9.40 -22.29 -3.19
CA CYS A 3 -10.39 -21.36 -3.76
C CYS A 3 -10.42 -21.45 -5.30
N TYR A 4 -9.24 -21.47 -5.93
CA TYR A 4 -9.09 -21.56 -7.37
C TYR A 4 -9.67 -22.86 -7.94
N ARG A 5 -9.45 -23.99 -7.26
CA ARG A 5 -10.08 -25.28 -7.60
C ARG A 5 -11.60 -25.22 -7.62
N GLN A 6 -12.20 -24.53 -6.67
CA GLN A 6 -13.66 -24.40 -6.56
C GLN A 6 -14.28 -23.40 -7.53
N ASN A 7 -13.47 -22.50 -8.10
CA ASN A 7 -13.95 -21.39 -8.92
C ASN A 7 -13.44 -21.46 -10.37
N GLY A 8 -13.32 -22.66 -10.93
CA GLY A 8 -13.06 -22.85 -12.36
C GLY A 8 -11.60 -23.16 -12.72
N VAL A 9 -10.74 -23.43 -11.74
CA VAL A 9 -9.36 -23.89 -11.96
C VAL A 9 -9.13 -25.23 -11.24
N PRO A 10 -9.83 -26.31 -11.62
CA PRO A 10 -9.81 -27.57 -10.87
C PRO A 10 -8.42 -28.22 -10.77
N GLY A 11 -7.52 -27.90 -11.72
CA GLY A 11 -6.14 -28.38 -11.74
C GLY A 11 -5.17 -27.66 -10.80
N ALA A 12 -5.57 -26.56 -10.16
CA ALA A 12 -4.68 -25.78 -9.30
C ALA A 12 -4.19 -26.58 -8.09
N GLY A 13 -2.95 -27.09 -8.19
CA GLY A 13 -2.24 -27.79 -7.11
C GLY A 13 -1.70 -26.84 -6.06
N ASP A 14 -1.01 -27.37 -5.05
CA ASP A 14 -0.38 -26.57 -4.00
C ASP A 14 0.99 -26.02 -4.46
N PRO A 15 1.47 -24.89 -3.91
CA PRO A 15 2.74 -24.30 -4.33
C PRO A 15 3.93 -25.22 -4.03
N GLU A 16 4.79 -25.40 -5.03
CA GLU A 16 5.99 -26.24 -4.97
C GLU A 16 7.23 -25.42 -5.34
N VAL A 17 8.38 -25.76 -4.75
CA VAL A 17 9.65 -25.09 -5.07
C VAL A 17 10.26 -25.78 -6.28
N GLU A 18 10.49 -25.01 -7.34
CA GLU A 18 11.10 -25.46 -8.59
C GLU A 18 12.62 -25.57 -8.46
N ALA A 19 13.28 -26.19 -9.43
CA ALA A 19 14.72 -26.45 -9.38
C ALA A 19 15.59 -25.18 -9.36
N ASP A 20 15.09 -24.07 -9.93
CA ASP A 20 15.71 -22.74 -9.90
C ASP A 20 15.37 -21.93 -8.63
N GLY A 21 14.61 -22.52 -7.70
CA GLY A 21 14.26 -21.92 -6.41
C GLY A 21 13.05 -20.98 -6.45
N SER A 22 12.37 -20.84 -7.59
CA SER A 22 11.06 -20.20 -7.68
C SER A 22 9.98 -21.08 -7.03
N VAL A 23 8.87 -20.44 -6.66
CA VAL A 23 7.67 -21.15 -6.20
C VAL A 23 6.71 -21.24 -7.39
N GLY A 24 6.61 -22.42 -7.97
CA GLY A 24 5.65 -22.75 -9.02
C GLY A 24 4.33 -23.24 -8.42
N VAL A 25 3.25 -23.13 -9.19
CA VAL A 25 1.98 -23.75 -8.84
C VAL A 25 1.56 -24.67 -9.98
N PRO A 26 1.58 -25.99 -9.80
CA PRO A 26 1.24 -26.93 -10.86
C PRO A 26 -0.25 -26.85 -11.21
N GLY A 27 -0.55 -27.10 -12.49
CA GLY A 27 -1.93 -27.17 -13.00
C GLY A 27 -2.68 -25.83 -13.04
N ILE A 28 -1.94 -24.72 -12.97
CA ILE A 28 -2.46 -23.40 -13.29
C ILE A 28 -2.49 -23.20 -14.82
N PRO A 29 -3.65 -22.89 -15.43
CA PRO A 29 -3.73 -22.59 -16.85
C PRO A 29 -3.15 -21.22 -17.16
N GLU A 30 -2.68 -21.02 -18.40
CA GLU A 30 -2.20 -19.73 -18.94
C GLU A 30 -3.19 -18.59 -18.68
N ARG A 31 -4.49 -18.90 -18.71
CA ARG A 31 -5.57 -17.95 -18.43
C ARG A 31 -6.46 -18.45 -17.29
N ILE A 32 -6.46 -17.72 -16.19
CA ILE A 32 -7.41 -17.90 -15.08
C ILE A 32 -8.78 -17.35 -15.48
N PRO A 33 -9.89 -18.08 -15.27
CA PRO A 33 -11.24 -17.56 -15.50
C PRO A 33 -11.54 -16.33 -14.65
N ALA A 34 -12.23 -15.33 -15.21
CA ALA A 34 -12.60 -14.11 -14.49
C ALA A 34 -13.42 -14.41 -13.22
N ALA A 35 -14.30 -15.42 -13.25
CA ALA A 35 -15.06 -15.88 -12.09
C ALA A 35 -14.13 -16.32 -10.92
N ALA A 36 -13.04 -17.02 -11.23
CA ALA A 36 -12.05 -17.45 -10.25
C ALA A 36 -11.31 -16.26 -9.64
N GLN A 37 -10.87 -15.32 -10.50
CA GLN A 37 -10.18 -14.10 -10.07
C GLN A 37 -11.06 -13.29 -9.10
N THR A 38 -12.32 -13.03 -9.49
CA THR A 38 -13.25 -12.26 -8.65
C THR A 38 -13.57 -12.98 -7.34
N ALA A 39 -13.82 -14.29 -7.38
CA ALA A 39 -14.15 -15.08 -6.19
C ALA A 39 -12.97 -15.17 -5.20
N CYS A 40 -11.74 -15.30 -5.70
CA CYS A 40 -10.56 -15.53 -4.88
C CYS A 40 -9.79 -14.25 -4.51
N ALA A 41 -10.08 -13.11 -5.12
CA ALA A 41 -9.42 -11.82 -4.83
C ALA A 41 -9.29 -11.46 -3.33
N PRO A 42 -10.27 -11.72 -2.43
CA PRO A 42 -10.08 -11.45 -1.00
C PRO A 42 -8.97 -12.28 -0.35
N LEU A 43 -8.81 -13.54 -0.77
CA LEU A 43 -7.76 -14.43 -0.25
C LEU A 43 -6.40 -14.04 -0.81
N GLU A 44 -6.35 -13.63 -2.07
CA GLU A 44 -5.12 -13.10 -2.67
C GLU A 44 -4.63 -11.82 -1.99
N ARG A 45 -5.54 -10.90 -1.66
CA ARG A 45 -5.21 -9.71 -0.87
C ARG A 45 -4.63 -10.06 0.51
N ARG A 46 -5.15 -11.12 1.15
CA ARG A 46 -4.60 -11.62 2.43
C ARG A 46 -3.25 -12.30 2.24
N ALA A 47 -3.06 -13.06 1.16
CA ALA A 47 -1.78 -13.68 0.84
C ALA A 47 -0.71 -12.63 0.48
N ALA A 48 -1.07 -11.58 -0.25
CA ALA A 48 -0.20 -10.44 -0.56
C ALA A 48 0.14 -9.59 0.68
N ALA A 49 -0.69 -9.62 1.73
CA ALA A 49 -0.33 -9.01 3.02
C ALA A 49 0.73 -9.83 3.77
N ILE A 50 0.90 -11.11 3.43
CA ILE A 50 1.87 -12.04 4.02
C ILE A 50 3.13 -12.15 3.14
N GLY A 51 2.98 -12.06 1.81
CA GLY A 51 4.06 -12.11 0.83
C GLY A 51 4.42 -10.72 0.30
N LYS A 52 5.70 -10.35 0.37
CA LYS A 52 6.22 -9.08 -0.20
C LYS A 52 6.06 -9.06 -1.73
N GLY A 53 4.90 -8.64 -2.24
CA GLY A 53 4.65 -8.61 -3.69
C GLY A 53 3.51 -7.70 -4.12
N GLY A 54 3.86 -6.50 -4.60
CA GLY A 54 3.33 -5.96 -5.85
C GLY A 54 1.94 -5.28 -5.92
N GLY A 55 1.22 -5.07 -4.81
CA GLY A 55 0.03 -4.21 -4.80
C GLY A 55 0.32 -2.80 -4.30
N GLU A 56 -0.48 -1.80 -4.68
CA GLU A 56 -0.48 -0.49 -4.01
C GLU A 56 -0.87 -0.72 -2.54
N GLU A 57 0.15 -0.84 -1.69
CA GLU A 57 0.02 -1.23 -0.29
C GLU A 57 -0.78 -0.14 0.44
N ARG A 58 -2.09 -0.38 0.61
CA ARG A 58 -2.92 0.45 1.47
C ARG A 58 -2.43 0.31 2.90
N TYR A 59 -2.27 1.44 3.59
CA TYR A 59 -1.90 1.40 5.00
C TYR A 59 -3.01 0.72 5.80
N THR A 60 -2.62 -0.07 6.80
CA THR A 60 -3.56 -0.59 7.79
C THR A 60 -4.05 0.54 8.70
N ALA A 61 -5.18 0.33 9.40
CA ALA A 61 -5.67 1.30 10.39
C ALA A 61 -4.61 1.66 11.44
N ALA A 62 -3.85 0.67 11.93
CA ALA A 62 -2.75 0.91 12.87
C ALA A 62 -1.62 1.77 12.28
N GLN A 63 -1.31 1.58 11.00
CA GLN A 63 -0.34 2.42 10.29
C GLN A 63 -0.86 3.84 10.08
N ILE A 64 -2.15 4.03 9.76
CA ILE A 64 -2.77 5.35 9.64
C ILE A 64 -2.68 6.11 10.96
N GLU A 65 -2.94 5.45 12.09
CA GLU A 65 -2.78 6.06 13.41
C GLU A 65 -1.32 6.47 13.70
N GLN A 66 -0.35 5.68 13.25
CA GLN A 66 1.07 6.06 13.35
C GLN A 66 1.39 7.28 12.46
N LEU A 67 0.77 7.37 11.27
CA LEU A 67 0.89 8.54 10.39
C LEU A 67 0.23 9.80 10.98
N ARG A 68 -0.85 9.68 11.77
CA ARG A 68 -1.39 10.83 12.53
C ARG A 68 -0.39 11.35 13.57
N LYS A 69 0.38 10.46 14.21
CA LYS A 69 1.47 10.87 15.12
C LYS A 69 2.62 11.54 14.36
N LEU A 70 2.97 11.04 13.17
CA LEU A 70 3.92 11.70 12.27
C LEU A 70 3.46 13.13 11.97
N ALA A 71 2.18 13.31 11.62
CA ALA A 71 1.60 14.61 11.31
C ALA A 71 1.73 15.60 12.48
N ARG A 72 1.39 15.14 13.69
CA ARG A 72 1.54 15.93 14.92
C ARG A 72 2.99 16.31 15.17
N CYS A 73 3.92 15.36 15.04
CA CYS A 73 5.34 15.61 15.21
C CYS A 73 5.85 16.68 14.22
N PHE A 74 5.44 16.63 12.96
CA PHE A 74 5.81 17.66 11.98
C PHE A 74 5.35 19.06 12.38
N ARG A 75 4.12 19.18 12.89
CA ARG A 75 3.59 20.45 13.40
C ARG A 75 4.35 20.92 14.64
N GLU A 76 4.74 20.03 15.54
CA GLU A 76 5.57 20.38 16.71
C GLU A 76 6.99 20.81 16.33
N HIS A 77 7.50 20.32 15.18
CA HIS A 77 8.85 20.60 14.67
C HIS A 77 8.87 21.65 13.54
N GLY A 78 7.92 22.59 13.54
CA GLY A 78 7.96 23.81 12.71
C GLY A 78 7.25 23.72 11.36
N VAL A 79 6.62 22.58 11.04
CA VAL A 79 5.79 22.40 9.83
C VAL A 79 4.31 22.55 10.22
N HIS A 80 3.93 23.71 10.74
CA HIS A 80 2.59 23.94 11.34
C HIS A 80 1.43 23.63 10.40
N ASP A 81 1.63 23.83 9.09
CA ASP A 81 0.61 23.62 8.07
C ASP A 81 0.48 22.14 7.64
N TRP A 82 1.25 21.22 8.25
CA TRP A 82 1.24 19.82 7.85
C TRP A 82 -0.12 19.16 8.14
N PRO A 83 -0.80 18.59 7.12
CA PRO A 83 -2.14 18.02 7.27
C PRO A 83 -2.09 16.68 8.01
N ASP A 84 -3.25 16.23 8.48
CA ASP A 84 -3.42 14.83 8.89
C ASP A 84 -3.64 13.93 7.66
N PRO A 85 -3.31 12.63 7.75
CA PRO A 85 -3.55 11.71 6.65
C PRO A 85 -5.05 11.43 6.44
N ASP A 86 -5.43 11.12 5.20
CA ASP A 86 -6.75 10.60 4.84
C ASP A 86 -6.92 9.11 5.22
N ASP A 87 -8.09 8.54 4.92
CA ASP A 87 -8.43 7.14 5.22
C ASP A 87 -7.57 6.12 4.45
N GLU A 88 -6.83 6.57 3.43
CA GLU A 88 -5.87 5.77 2.67
C GLU A 88 -4.42 6.02 3.13
N GLY A 89 -4.22 6.85 4.17
CA GLY A 89 -2.94 7.24 4.74
C GLY A 89 -2.13 8.22 3.89
N ARG A 90 -2.77 8.99 3.02
CA ARG A 90 -2.15 10.03 2.18
C ARG A 90 -2.28 11.41 2.84
N PHE A 91 -1.31 12.28 2.61
CA PHE A 91 -1.26 13.64 3.16
C PHE A 91 -1.67 14.67 2.10
N PRO A 92 -2.91 15.20 2.14
CA PRO A 92 -3.37 16.23 1.21
C PRO A 92 -2.81 17.59 1.61
N VAL A 93 -1.69 17.99 1.00
CA VAL A 93 -1.02 19.24 1.35
C VAL A 93 -1.70 20.44 0.69
N ASN A 94 -1.55 21.61 1.30
CA ASN A 94 -2.01 22.87 0.71
C ASN A 94 -1.02 23.38 -0.36
N GLN A 95 -1.42 24.41 -1.11
CA GLN A 95 -0.60 24.96 -2.20
C GLN A 95 0.77 25.43 -1.72
N ARG A 96 0.82 26.09 -0.56
CA ARG A 96 2.06 26.58 0.05
C ARG A 96 3.07 25.45 0.28
N LEU A 97 2.63 24.33 0.85
CA LEU A 97 3.48 23.17 1.11
C LEU A 97 3.91 22.48 -0.18
N ALA A 98 3.04 22.43 -1.20
CA ALA A 98 3.39 21.93 -2.52
C ALA A 98 4.47 22.79 -3.18
N ASP A 99 4.31 24.12 -3.17
CA ASP A 99 5.28 25.07 -3.74
C ASP A 99 6.66 25.00 -3.07
N LEU A 100 6.70 24.79 -1.75
CA LEU A 100 7.94 24.58 -1.00
C LEU A 100 8.54 23.18 -1.22
N GLY A 101 7.70 22.21 -1.59
CA GLY A 101 8.04 20.81 -1.79
C GLY A 101 8.74 20.19 -0.57
N LYS A 102 9.62 19.21 -0.81
CA LYS A 102 10.31 18.46 0.25
C LYS A 102 11.07 19.34 1.24
N ARG A 103 11.48 20.56 0.84
CA ARG A 103 12.19 21.50 1.73
C ARG A 103 11.35 21.94 2.92
N ALA A 104 10.02 21.96 2.79
CA ALA A 104 9.13 22.37 3.87
C ALA A 104 9.18 21.44 5.09
N TRP A 105 9.50 20.16 4.90
CA TRP A 105 9.42 19.15 5.97
C TRP A 105 10.69 18.32 6.17
N LEU A 106 11.70 18.49 5.31
CA LEU A 106 13.01 17.87 5.49
C LEU A 106 13.61 18.09 6.90
N PRO A 107 13.54 19.29 7.52
CA PRO A 107 14.06 19.50 8.87
C PRO A 107 13.33 18.67 9.94
N ALA A 108 12.00 18.56 9.84
CA ALA A 108 11.20 17.78 10.78
C ALA A 108 11.34 16.27 10.58
N ARG A 109 11.75 15.82 9.40
CA ARG A 109 11.89 14.40 9.05
C ARG A 109 12.77 13.65 10.05
N GLU A 110 13.91 14.22 10.43
CA GLU A 110 14.87 13.51 11.27
C GLU A 110 14.39 13.36 12.71
N ALA A 111 13.75 14.38 13.26
CA ALA A 111 13.14 14.33 14.59
C ALA A 111 11.97 13.32 14.64
N CYS A 112 11.24 13.19 13.55
CA CYS A 112 9.99 12.41 13.49
C CYS A 112 10.14 11.02 12.84
N LYS A 113 11.37 10.58 12.53
CA LYS A 113 11.63 9.33 11.77
C LYS A 113 10.98 8.08 12.34
N GLN A 114 10.77 8.02 13.65
CA GLN A 114 10.12 6.90 14.36
C GLN A 114 8.64 6.68 13.98
N TYR A 115 7.98 7.69 13.39
CA TYR A 115 6.58 7.60 13.01
C TYR A 115 6.37 7.24 11.53
N PHE A 116 7.45 7.09 10.76
CA PHE A 116 7.36 6.60 9.39
C PHE A 116 7.03 5.10 9.38
N VAL A 117 6.10 4.71 8.50
CA VAL A 117 5.63 3.33 8.33
C VAL A 117 5.61 2.93 6.86
N GLY A 118 5.69 1.62 6.60
CA GLY A 118 5.65 1.09 5.23
C GLY A 118 6.78 1.65 4.35
N ARG A 119 6.46 2.03 3.11
CA ARG A 119 7.40 2.63 2.15
C ARG A 119 7.64 4.14 2.34
N GLY A 120 7.16 4.74 3.42
CA GLY A 120 7.30 6.17 3.72
C GLY A 120 5.99 6.92 3.61
N MET A 121 6.05 8.24 3.44
CA MET A 121 4.90 9.15 3.45
C MET A 121 4.39 9.42 2.03
N ARG A 122 3.08 9.29 1.80
CA ARG A 122 2.43 9.61 0.52
C ARG A 122 1.83 11.01 0.57
N VAL A 123 2.36 11.95 -0.20
CA VAL A 123 1.86 13.33 -0.30
C VAL A 123 0.98 13.44 -1.54
N VAL A 124 -0.17 14.11 -1.40
CA VAL A 124 -1.08 14.43 -2.51
C VAL A 124 -1.06 15.93 -2.68
N GLU A 125 -0.63 16.40 -3.86
CA GLU A 125 -0.52 17.82 -4.16
C GLU A 125 -1.91 18.40 -4.52
N PRO A 126 -2.15 19.69 -4.24
CA PRO A 126 -3.37 20.36 -4.63
C PRO A 126 -3.45 20.47 -6.15
N GLY A 127 -4.31 19.66 -6.75
CA GLY A 127 -4.49 19.57 -8.21
C GLY A 127 -4.62 18.14 -8.70
N ASP A 128 -4.08 17.17 -7.96
CA ASP A 128 -4.15 15.74 -8.30
C ASP A 128 -5.51 15.08 -7.98
N ARG A 129 -6.52 15.87 -7.54
CA ARG A 129 -7.85 15.38 -7.16
C ARG A 129 -8.70 14.85 -8.33
N ASN A 130 -8.21 14.87 -9.58
CA ASN A 130 -8.92 14.37 -10.76
C ASN A 130 -8.03 13.48 -11.64
N LYS A 131 -7.59 12.33 -11.13
CA LYS A 131 -7.05 11.25 -11.97
C LYS A 131 -7.55 9.90 -11.47
N GLY A 132 -8.85 9.72 -11.64
CA GLY A 132 -9.61 8.52 -11.28
C GLY A 132 -10.92 8.47 -12.06
N ASP A 133 -10.81 8.51 -13.39
CA ASP A 133 -11.84 8.07 -14.35
C ASP A 133 -11.17 7.05 -15.29
#